data_AF-A0A936FE32-F1
#
_entry.id   AF-A0A936FE32-F1
#
_cell.length_a   1.000
_cell.length_b   1.000
_cell.length_c   1.000
_cell.angle_alpha   90.00
_cell.angle_beta   90.00
_cell.angle_gamma   90.00
#
_symmetry.space_group_name_H-M   'P 1'
#
loop_
_entity.id
_entity.type
_entity.pdbx_description
1 polymer ?
#
loop_
_entity_poly.entity_id
_entity_poly.type
_entity_poly.pdbx_seq_one_letter_code
_entity_poly.pdbx_strand_id
1 'polypeptide(L)'
;MPDDSLTPPPLERLLTALLALPPLPELSSPHEAGDGAAQLVLEVIDTALHTPPAQPQRMAAVRYFCKHARHRLGLASWRNLQALLEQYPQSDEGDAEVARLLWGVKAQEHVSALRVLVWFMAAYDITELGQWHAWMGTAGFEEALRESLDTLGAVAVVLLWQAKSGRTDHAWVLRFARRALGHSVSEGPAMLAFRDATEAMGVPQRVLARQVAHWERAAMGIDDAPGLRVLWWQCVAEALQVHVAQETSTVASCDEWRVELSPAAALRYGDAGVVLEPQARELQANAPVVTALRLRQRSWAQGLGLWLEIQGEGRLSAAHQATIAERFEAAGHQAPQLRYVSADSAHQATWLATWHWEETVWVPGDMPVADVKRWALETALKAAEHWLLMCGMVALAGKPLGTPAIGSSLVGIDAKREATNEKKF
;
A
#
# COMPACT_ATOMS: atom_id res chain seq x y z
N MET A 1 21.51 23.67 -9.16
CA MET A 1 20.29 23.57 -9.99
C MET A 1 19.88 22.11 -9.95
N PRO A 2 18.71 21.75 -9.41
CA PRO A 2 18.26 20.38 -9.50
C PRO A 2 18.00 20.09 -10.99
N ASP A 3 18.39 18.90 -11.42
CA ASP A 3 18.27 18.44 -12.79
C ASP A 3 16.78 18.29 -13.13
N ASP A 4 16.20 19.32 -13.76
CA ASP A 4 14.77 19.43 -14.12
C ASP A 4 14.39 18.59 -15.36
N SER A 5 15.35 17.85 -15.91
CA SER A 5 15.13 16.90 -17.00
C SER A 5 14.55 15.60 -16.43
N LEU A 6 13.22 15.47 -16.44
CA LEU A 6 12.60 14.14 -16.40
C LEU A 6 13.11 13.37 -17.63
N THR A 7 14.08 12.48 -17.42
CA THR A 7 14.41 11.44 -18.40
C THR A 7 13.14 10.61 -18.67
N PRO A 8 13.02 9.91 -19.81
CA PRO A 8 11.84 9.08 -20.13
C PRO A 8 11.37 8.10 -19.01
N PRO A 9 12.25 7.51 -18.18
CA PRO A 9 11.83 6.55 -17.14
C PRO A 9 10.96 7.12 -16.00
N PRO A 10 11.20 8.34 -15.46
CA PRO A 10 10.27 8.99 -14.52
C PRO A 10 8.84 9.15 -15.05
N LEU A 11 8.68 9.50 -16.33
CA LEU A 11 7.36 9.75 -16.93
C LEU A 11 6.53 8.45 -17.00
N GLU A 12 7.15 7.36 -17.46
CA GLU A 12 6.53 6.04 -17.54
C GLU A 12 6.10 5.52 -16.17
N ARG A 13 6.88 5.78 -15.12
CA ARG A 13 6.51 5.40 -13.74
C ARG A 13 5.30 6.17 -13.25
N LEU A 14 5.24 7.49 -13.50
CA LEU A 14 4.08 8.29 -13.12
C LEU A 14 2.83 7.84 -13.87
N LEU A 15 2.94 7.56 -15.17
CA LEU A 15 1.85 7.04 -15.99
C LEU A 15 1.38 5.66 -15.51
N THR A 16 2.30 4.74 -15.21
CA THR A 16 1.98 3.42 -14.63
C THR A 16 1.26 3.56 -13.29
N ALA A 17 1.70 4.48 -12.43
CA ALA A 17 1.06 4.74 -11.15
C ALA A 17 -0.36 5.31 -11.32
N LEU A 18 -0.58 6.20 -12.29
CA LEU A 18 -1.91 6.73 -12.61
C LEU A 18 -2.85 5.64 -13.14
N LEU A 19 -2.36 4.76 -14.01
CA LEU A 19 -3.12 3.63 -14.55
C LEU A 19 -3.49 2.59 -13.49
N ALA A 20 -2.71 2.48 -12.41
CA ALA A 20 -2.95 1.55 -11.32
C ALA A 20 -3.97 2.08 -10.28
N LEU A 21 -4.42 3.33 -10.36
CA LEU A 21 -5.40 3.87 -9.43
C LEU A 21 -6.76 3.19 -9.61
N PRO A 22 -7.39 2.69 -8.52
CA PRO A 22 -8.73 2.14 -8.62
C PRO A 22 -9.69 3.24 -9.11
N PRO A 23 -10.66 2.92 -9.98
CA PRO A 23 -11.66 3.88 -10.40
C PRO A 23 -12.38 4.44 -9.17
N LEU A 24 -12.90 5.67 -9.27
CA LEU A 24 -13.75 6.21 -8.22
C LEU A 24 -14.86 5.18 -7.89
N PRO A 25 -15.18 4.93 -6.61
CA PRO A 25 -16.20 3.96 -6.21
C PRO A 25 -17.54 4.14 -6.96
N GLU A 26 -17.85 5.37 -7.37
CA GLU A 26 -19.05 5.75 -8.12
C GLU A 26 -19.10 5.27 -9.59
N LEU A 27 -17.99 4.78 -10.15
CA LEU A 27 -17.95 4.13 -11.47
C LEU A 27 -18.10 2.60 -11.41
N SER A 28 -18.12 2.02 -10.20
CA SER A 28 -18.13 0.57 -9.98
C SER A 28 -19.24 0.11 -9.04
N SER A 29 -20.49 0.15 -9.51
CA SER A 29 -21.70 -0.45 -8.90
C SER A 29 -22.09 0.03 -7.47
N PRO A 30 -23.40 0.16 -7.17
CA PRO A 30 -23.88 0.77 -5.93
C PRO A 30 -23.80 -0.13 -4.67
N HIS A 31 -22.99 -1.20 -4.66
CA HIS A 31 -23.02 -2.21 -3.58
C HIS A 31 -21.84 -2.21 -2.59
N GLU A 32 -20.89 -1.27 -2.72
CA GLU A 32 -19.85 -1.03 -1.70
C GLU A 32 -19.90 0.42 -1.15
N ALA A 33 -21.07 1.05 -1.19
CA ALA A 33 -21.27 2.47 -0.89
C ALA A 33 -21.48 2.77 0.62
N GLY A 34 -20.52 2.39 1.46
CA GLY A 34 -20.56 2.70 2.90
C GLY A 34 -19.93 4.05 3.31
N ASP A 35 -19.13 4.69 2.45
CA ASP A 35 -18.24 5.81 2.84
C ASP A 35 -18.48 7.12 2.03
N GLY A 36 -19.43 7.14 1.08
CA GLY A 36 -19.66 8.29 0.19
C GLY A 36 -20.01 9.60 0.93
N ALA A 37 -20.75 9.53 2.03
CA ALA A 37 -21.09 10.69 2.86
C ALA A 37 -19.86 11.25 3.60
N ALA A 38 -18.98 10.40 4.10
CA ALA A 38 -17.78 10.85 4.81
C ALA A 38 -16.71 11.38 3.85
N GLN A 39 -16.67 10.84 2.63
CA GLN A 39 -15.84 11.37 1.56
C GLN A 39 -16.35 12.72 1.06
N LEU A 40 -17.67 12.95 1.02
CA LEU A 40 -18.23 14.28 0.77
C LEU A 40 -17.77 15.30 1.81
N VAL A 41 -17.79 14.93 3.10
CA VAL A 41 -17.26 15.80 4.17
C VAL A 41 -15.80 16.17 3.90
N LEU A 42 -14.96 15.22 3.48
CA LEU A 42 -13.56 15.51 3.11
C LEU A 42 -13.44 16.45 1.91
N GLU A 43 -14.25 16.24 0.86
CA GLU A 43 -14.31 17.12 -0.32
C GLU A 43 -14.64 18.56 0.10
N VAL A 44 -15.66 18.73 0.92
CA VAL A 44 -16.18 20.04 1.34
C VAL A 44 -15.21 20.76 2.28
N ILE A 45 -14.61 20.04 3.22
CA ILE A 45 -13.55 20.57 4.09
C ILE A 45 -12.36 21.07 3.29
N ASP A 46 -11.93 20.30 2.29
CA ASP A 46 -10.81 20.66 1.43
C ASP A 46 -11.15 21.84 0.49
N THR A 47 -12.38 21.89 0.00
CA THR A 47 -12.90 22.97 -0.85
C THR A 47 -12.91 24.30 -0.10
N ALA A 48 -13.38 24.31 1.15
CA ALA A 48 -13.44 25.52 1.97
C ALA A 48 -12.05 26.13 2.21
N LEU A 49 -11.02 25.30 2.41
CA LEU A 49 -9.63 25.71 2.55
C LEU A 49 -9.00 26.26 1.25
N HIS A 50 -9.65 26.04 0.11
CA HIS A 50 -9.24 26.59 -1.18
C HIS A 50 -9.81 27.99 -1.45
N THR A 51 -10.84 28.39 -0.71
CA THR A 51 -11.47 29.72 -0.84
C THR A 51 -10.49 30.82 -0.46
N PRO A 52 -10.28 31.85 -1.29
CA PRO A 52 -9.39 32.96 -0.98
C PRO A 52 -9.73 33.67 0.35
N PRO A 53 -8.72 34.07 1.15
CA PRO A 53 -7.29 33.88 0.93
C PRO A 53 -6.88 32.41 1.13
N ALA A 54 -6.27 31.78 0.11
CA ALA A 54 -6.02 30.33 0.15
C ALA A 54 -5.11 29.93 1.32
N GLN A 55 -5.46 28.87 2.06
CA GLN A 55 -4.68 28.43 3.20
C GLN A 55 -3.25 28.01 2.78
N PRO A 56 -2.18 28.69 3.25
CA PRO A 56 -0.81 28.36 2.86
C PRO A 56 -0.41 26.93 3.21
N GLN A 57 -1.05 26.36 4.23
CA GLN A 57 -0.84 25.00 4.71
C GLN A 57 -2.09 24.11 4.53
N ARG A 58 -2.88 24.30 3.46
CA ARG A 58 -4.10 23.53 3.16
C ARG A 58 -3.94 22.02 3.39
N MET A 59 -2.87 21.42 2.86
CA MET A 59 -2.65 19.98 3.02
C MET A 59 -2.35 19.54 4.46
N ALA A 60 -1.76 20.42 5.28
CA ALA A 60 -1.53 20.14 6.69
C ALA A 60 -2.84 20.22 7.48
N ALA A 61 -3.70 21.20 7.17
CA ALA A 61 -5.04 21.34 7.73
C ALA A 61 -5.93 20.13 7.38
N VAL A 62 -5.93 19.68 6.11
CA VAL A 62 -6.66 18.46 5.70
C VAL A 62 -6.09 17.22 6.41
N ARG A 63 -4.76 17.11 6.54
CA ARG A 63 -4.14 16.01 7.30
C ARG A 63 -4.58 16.01 8.76
N TYR A 64 -4.57 17.18 9.42
CA TYR A 64 -5.05 17.31 10.80
C TYR A 64 -6.51 16.86 10.91
N PHE A 65 -7.36 17.28 9.97
CA PHE A 65 -8.74 16.87 9.92
C PHE A 65 -8.88 15.34 9.85
N CYS A 66 -8.20 14.70 8.90
CA CYS A 66 -8.26 13.25 8.72
C CYS A 66 -7.75 12.49 9.94
N LYS A 67 -6.62 12.91 10.53
CA LYS A 67 -5.97 12.19 11.63
C LYS A 67 -6.62 12.40 12.99
N HIS A 68 -7.17 13.59 13.23
CA HIS A 68 -7.59 13.99 14.58
C HIS A 68 -9.06 14.42 14.61
N ALA A 69 -9.42 15.42 13.81
CA ALA A 69 -10.73 16.06 13.94
C ALA A 69 -11.89 15.12 13.58
N ARG A 70 -11.77 14.38 12.47
CA ARG A 70 -12.85 13.52 11.95
C ARG A 70 -13.32 12.50 13.00
N HIS A 71 -12.39 11.79 13.62
CA HIS A 71 -12.71 10.78 14.62
C HIS A 71 -13.13 11.39 15.96
N ARG A 72 -12.39 12.41 16.44
CA ARG A 72 -12.68 13.09 17.71
C ARG A 72 -14.06 13.74 17.74
N LEU A 73 -14.47 14.34 16.63
CA LEU A 73 -15.74 15.06 16.49
C LEU A 73 -16.86 14.20 15.89
N GLY A 74 -16.59 12.92 15.60
CA GLY A 74 -17.59 12.01 15.02
C GLY A 74 -18.11 12.45 13.65
N LEU A 75 -17.29 13.08 12.81
CA LEU A 75 -17.70 13.65 11.51
C LEU A 75 -17.74 12.59 10.40
N ALA A 76 -18.60 11.57 10.59
CA ALA A 76 -18.80 10.47 9.65
C ALA A 76 -19.86 10.78 8.57
N SER A 77 -20.60 11.87 8.68
CA SER A 77 -21.69 12.20 7.74
C SER A 77 -21.86 13.71 7.55
N TRP A 78 -22.55 14.08 6.48
CA TRP A 78 -22.97 15.45 6.20
C TRP A 78 -23.73 16.09 7.37
N ARG A 79 -24.67 15.35 7.96
CA ARG A 79 -25.48 15.79 9.10
C ARG A 79 -24.63 16.14 10.32
N ASN A 80 -23.56 15.38 10.57
CA ASN A 80 -22.68 15.62 11.71
C ASN A 80 -21.87 16.92 11.52
N LEU A 81 -21.47 17.22 10.28
CA LEU A 81 -20.82 18.49 9.94
C LEU A 81 -21.78 19.68 10.12
N GLN A 82 -23.02 19.58 9.61
CA GLN A 82 -24.05 20.61 9.81
C GLN A 82 -24.30 20.88 11.29
N ALA A 83 -24.53 19.82 12.07
CA ALA A 83 -24.77 19.91 13.51
C ALA A 83 -23.58 20.53 14.25
N LEU A 84 -22.34 20.26 13.84
CA LEU A 84 -21.16 20.91 14.41
C LEU A 84 -21.17 22.42 14.12
N LEU A 85 -21.45 22.83 12.88
CA LEU A 85 -21.46 24.24 12.52
C LEU A 85 -22.59 25.02 13.23
N GLU A 86 -23.75 24.39 13.44
CA GLU A 86 -24.89 25.01 14.15
C GLU A 86 -24.63 25.21 15.64
N GLN A 87 -23.77 24.39 16.26
CA GLN A 87 -23.41 24.53 17.68
C GLN A 87 -22.64 25.82 17.98
N TYR A 88 -21.96 26.40 16.99
CA TYR A 88 -21.15 27.59 17.15
C TYR A 88 -21.81 28.78 16.45
N PRO A 89 -21.94 29.94 17.13
CA PRO A 89 -22.53 31.13 16.53
C PRO A 89 -21.73 31.56 15.29
N GLN A 90 -22.42 32.13 14.31
CA GLN A 90 -21.78 32.76 13.15
C GLN A 90 -21.17 34.10 13.56
N SER A 91 -19.97 34.03 14.12
CA SER A 91 -19.15 35.18 14.54
C SER A 91 -17.68 34.84 14.35
N ASP A 92 -16.81 35.86 14.29
CA ASP A 92 -15.36 35.66 14.14
C ASP A 92 -14.79 34.73 15.22
N GLU A 93 -15.26 34.86 16.46
CA GLU A 93 -14.83 34.00 17.58
C GLU A 93 -15.32 32.56 17.44
N GLY A 94 -16.59 32.38 17.03
CA GLY A 94 -17.17 31.05 16.79
C GLY A 94 -16.48 30.34 15.63
N ASP A 95 -16.25 31.06 14.54
CA ASP A 95 -15.56 30.55 13.35
C ASP A 95 -14.08 30.24 13.65
N ALA A 96 -13.40 31.04 14.47
CA ALA A 96 -12.04 30.73 14.91
C ALA A 96 -11.95 29.50 15.83
N GLU A 97 -12.98 29.21 16.62
CA GLU A 97 -13.05 27.98 17.43
C GLU A 97 -13.29 26.75 16.53
N VAL A 98 -14.27 26.82 15.63
CA VAL A 98 -14.52 25.75 14.66
C VAL A 98 -13.28 25.48 13.81
N ALA A 99 -12.57 26.51 13.36
CA ALA A 99 -11.32 26.35 12.60
C ALA A 99 -10.26 25.58 13.40
N ARG A 100 -10.11 25.89 14.70
CA ARG A 100 -9.19 25.17 15.58
C ARG A 100 -9.60 23.70 15.77
N LEU A 101 -10.89 23.43 15.89
CA LEU A 101 -11.41 22.08 16.02
C LEU A 101 -11.21 21.23 14.77
N LEU A 102 -11.45 21.81 13.58
CA LEU A 102 -11.37 21.13 12.29
C LEU A 102 -9.94 21.02 11.75
N TRP A 103 -9.12 22.05 11.90
CA TRP A 103 -7.83 22.18 11.21
C TRP A 103 -6.63 22.38 12.13
N GLY A 104 -6.84 22.58 13.43
CA GLY A 104 -5.76 22.84 14.38
C GLY A 104 -5.12 24.22 14.24
N VAL A 105 -5.69 25.10 13.41
CA VAL A 105 -5.21 26.46 13.13
C VAL A 105 -6.37 27.45 13.16
N LYS A 106 -6.08 28.73 13.44
CA LYS A 106 -7.06 29.80 13.31
C LYS A 106 -7.16 30.21 11.84
N ALA A 107 -8.23 29.79 11.18
CA ALA A 107 -8.52 30.09 9.77
C ALA A 107 -10.03 30.34 9.59
N GLN A 108 -10.52 31.36 10.30
CA GLN A 108 -11.95 31.67 10.43
C GLN A 108 -12.63 31.94 9.08
N GLU A 109 -11.92 32.57 8.13
CA GLU A 109 -12.43 32.86 6.79
C GLU A 109 -12.86 31.59 6.04
N HIS A 110 -12.14 30.48 6.28
CA HIS A 110 -12.48 29.19 5.69
C HIS A 110 -13.67 28.54 6.37
N VAL A 111 -13.95 28.84 7.65
CA VAL A 111 -15.19 28.37 8.29
C VAL A 111 -16.38 29.14 7.74
N SER A 112 -16.24 30.45 7.52
CA SER A 112 -17.30 31.22 6.87
C SER A 112 -17.59 30.68 5.45
N ALA A 113 -16.54 30.37 4.67
CA ALA A 113 -16.69 29.70 3.39
C ALA A 113 -17.33 28.30 3.50
N LEU A 114 -16.96 27.52 4.52
CA LEU A 114 -17.52 26.20 4.79
C LEU A 114 -19.02 26.28 5.11
N ARG A 115 -19.46 27.24 5.92
CA ARG A 115 -20.88 27.46 6.25
C ARG A 115 -21.69 27.78 5.00
N VAL A 116 -21.16 28.64 4.13
CA VAL A 116 -21.78 28.98 2.85
C VAL A 116 -21.84 27.77 1.91
N LEU A 117 -20.78 26.95 1.85
CA LEU A 117 -20.78 25.69 1.09
C LEU A 117 -21.87 24.73 1.59
N VAL A 118 -21.95 24.57 2.91
CA VAL A 118 -22.90 23.67 3.56
C VAL A 118 -24.34 24.12 3.35
N TRP A 119 -24.59 25.43 3.44
CA TRP A 119 -25.89 26.01 3.09
C TRP A 119 -26.26 25.75 1.63
N PHE A 120 -25.34 26.01 0.69
CA PHE A 120 -25.58 25.83 -0.73
C PHE A 120 -25.89 24.37 -1.06
N MET A 121 -25.11 23.43 -0.55
CA MET A 121 -25.34 22.01 -0.79
C MET A 121 -26.65 21.50 -0.16
N ALA A 122 -27.02 22.03 1.01
CA ALA A 122 -28.30 21.69 1.65
C ALA A 122 -29.50 22.18 0.82
N ALA A 123 -29.39 23.31 0.13
CA ALA A 123 -30.47 23.83 -0.73
C ALA A 123 -30.80 22.92 -1.93
N TYR A 124 -29.90 22.00 -2.28
CA TYR A 124 -30.06 21.04 -3.40
C TYR A 124 -30.00 19.58 -2.93
N ASP A 125 -30.20 19.32 -1.64
CA ASP A 125 -30.25 17.99 -1.03
C ASP A 125 -29.01 17.11 -1.32
N ILE A 126 -27.83 17.72 -1.48
CA ILE A 126 -26.59 16.99 -1.74
C ILE A 126 -26.03 16.44 -0.43
N THR A 127 -26.01 15.11 -0.31
CA THR A 127 -25.57 14.40 0.91
C THR A 127 -24.49 13.35 0.67
N GLU A 128 -24.24 13.01 -0.59
CA GLU A 128 -23.22 12.04 -1.00
C GLU A 128 -22.27 12.61 -2.06
N LEU A 129 -21.04 12.09 -2.10
CA LEU A 129 -20.01 12.52 -3.05
C LEU A 129 -20.43 12.31 -4.52
N GLY A 130 -21.13 11.22 -4.82
CA GLY A 130 -21.55 10.91 -6.19
C GLY A 130 -22.62 11.84 -6.70
N GLN A 131 -23.55 12.23 -5.82
CA GLN A 131 -24.56 13.24 -6.11
C GLN A 131 -23.89 14.58 -6.43
N TRP A 132 -22.93 14.99 -5.60
CA TRP A 132 -22.16 16.21 -5.80
C TRP A 132 -21.42 16.24 -7.14
N HIS A 133 -20.67 15.17 -7.44
CA HIS A 133 -19.91 15.07 -8.69
C HIS A 133 -20.80 15.01 -9.93
N ALA A 134 -21.90 14.27 -9.88
CA ALA A 134 -22.85 14.16 -10.97
C ALA A 134 -23.52 15.52 -11.24
N TRP A 135 -23.95 16.22 -10.19
CA TRP A 135 -24.63 17.51 -10.31
C TRP A 135 -23.72 18.61 -10.86
N MET A 136 -22.47 18.70 -10.40
CA MET A 136 -21.48 19.66 -10.92
C MET A 136 -21.25 19.57 -12.44
N GLY A 137 -21.55 18.43 -13.05
CA GLY A 137 -21.44 18.24 -14.50
C GLY A 137 -22.62 18.78 -15.32
N THR A 138 -23.65 19.34 -14.68
CA THR A 138 -24.93 19.72 -15.31
C THR A 138 -25.07 21.22 -15.51
N ALA A 139 -25.96 21.64 -16.43
CA ALA A 139 -26.30 23.05 -16.62
C ALA A 139 -26.99 23.66 -15.39
N GLY A 140 -27.79 22.86 -14.67
CA GLY A 140 -28.48 23.30 -13.45
C GLY A 140 -27.52 23.73 -12.33
N PHE A 141 -26.31 23.17 -12.27
CA PHE A 141 -25.29 23.63 -11.33
C PHE A 141 -24.80 25.06 -11.63
N GLU A 142 -24.59 25.40 -12.90
CA GLU A 142 -24.15 26.74 -13.29
C GLU A 142 -25.25 27.79 -13.06
N GLU A 143 -26.50 27.42 -13.27
CA GLU A 143 -27.66 28.25 -12.94
C GLU A 143 -27.74 28.50 -11.44
N ALA A 144 -27.65 27.45 -10.63
CA ALA A 144 -27.62 27.54 -9.17
C ALA A 144 -26.50 28.46 -8.64
N LEU A 145 -25.29 28.34 -9.20
CA LEU A 145 -24.16 29.22 -8.87
C LEU A 145 -24.44 30.69 -9.22
N ARG A 146 -25.08 30.93 -10.37
CA ARG A 146 -25.42 32.29 -10.83
C ARG A 146 -26.49 32.93 -9.95
N GLU A 147 -27.52 32.17 -9.60
CA GLU A 147 -28.61 32.62 -8.72
C GLU A 147 -28.13 32.88 -7.29
N SER A 148 -27.12 32.14 -6.83
CA SER A 148 -26.57 32.25 -5.48
C SER A 148 -25.30 33.09 -5.39
N LEU A 149 -24.90 33.79 -6.47
CA LEU A 149 -23.59 34.44 -6.57
C LEU A 149 -23.34 35.45 -5.44
N ASP A 150 -24.34 36.25 -5.09
CA ASP A 150 -24.24 37.27 -4.03
C ASP A 150 -23.98 36.65 -2.65
N THR A 151 -24.48 35.44 -2.40
CA THR A 151 -24.26 34.71 -1.14
C THR A 151 -22.97 33.91 -1.17
N LEU A 152 -22.64 33.29 -2.30
CA LEU A 152 -21.44 32.45 -2.45
C LEU A 152 -20.16 33.28 -2.53
N GLY A 153 -20.18 34.44 -3.19
CA GLY A 153 -19.00 35.27 -3.39
C GLY A 153 -17.81 34.48 -3.95
N ALA A 154 -16.67 34.51 -3.24
CA ALA A 154 -15.45 33.82 -3.65
C ALA A 154 -15.60 32.28 -3.74
N VAL A 155 -16.54 31.70 -3.00
CA VAL A 155 -16.85 30.27 -3.05
C VAL A 155 -17.33 29.85 -4.45
N ALA A 156 -18.17 30.67 -5.10
CA ALA A 156 -18.69 30.36 -6.44
C ALA A 156 -17.56 30.18 -7.46
N VAL A 157 -16.48 30.95 -7.32
CA VAL A 157 -15.30 30.86 -8.20
C VAL A 157 -14.58 29.52 -8.01
N VAL A 158 -14.39 29.09 -6.76
CA VAL A 158 -13.78 27.79 -6.44
C VAL A 158 -14.62 26.64 -6.96
N LEU A 159 -15.93 26.70 -6.76
CA LEU A 159 -16.89 25.71 -7.26
C LEU A 159 -16.90 25.63 -8.80
N LEU A 160 -16.80 26.77 -9.47
CA LEU A 160 -16.68 26.81 -10.94
C LEU A 160 -15.35 26.20 -11.41
N TRP A 161 -14.24 26.46 -10.72
CA TRP A 161 -12.95 25.83 -11.00
C TRP A 161 -13.02 24.30 -10.80
N GLN A 162 -13.68 23.83 -9.75
CA GLN A 162 -13.94 22.41 -9.54
C GLN A 162 -14.72 21.78 -10.70
N ALA A 163 -15.82 22.41 -11.10
CA ALA A 163 -16.69 21.88 -12.15
C ALA A 163 -16.02 21.87 -13.53
N LYS A 164 -15.25 22.92 -13.88
CA LYS A 164 -14.75 23.12 -15.24
C LYS A 164 -13.33 22.63 -15.47
N SER A 165 -12.40 22.88 -14.55
CA SER A 165 -10.96 22.70 -14.79
C SER A 165 -10.31 21.63 -13.92
N GLY A 166 -10.92 21.25 -12.78
CA GLY A 166 -10.24 20.39 -11.80
C GLY A 166 -9.04 21.07 -11.12
N ARG A 167 -8.92 22.40 -11.24
CA ARG A 167 -7.77 23.18 -10.75
C ARG A 167 -7.57 23.03 -9.24
N THR A 168 -8.65 22.83 -8.48
CA THR A 168 -8.61 22.58 -7.03
C THR A 168 -7.86 21.29 -6.68
N ASP A 169 -7.76 20.36 -7.63
CA ASP A 169 -7.16 19.04 -7.48
C ASP A 169 -5.68 18.99 -7.88
N HIS A 170 -5.16 20.03 -8.57
CA HIS A 170 -3.77 20.03 -9.05
C HIS A 170 -2.75 19.85 -7.92
N ALA A 171 -2.98 20.46 -6.75
CA ALA A 171 -2.09 20.29 -5.60
C ALA A 171 -2.02 18.82 -5.12
N TRP A 172 -3.12 18.08 -5.26
CA TRP A 172 -3.18 16.65 -4.98
C TRP A 172 -2.47 15.83 -6.05
N VAL A 173 -2.61 16.20 -7.33
CA VAL A 173 -1.85 15.61 -8.44
C VAL A 173 -0.33 15.79 -8.25
N LEU A 174 0.11 16.97 -7.84
CA LEU A 174 1.53 17.22 -7.57
C LEU A 174 2.05 16.43 -6.36
N ARG A 175 1.23 16.28 -5.31
CA ARG A 175 1.57 15.42 -4.19
C ARG A 175 1.67 13.96 -4.60
N PHE A 176 0.71 13.48 -5.39
CA PHE A 176 0.72 12.14 -5.94
C PHE A 176 1.96 11.93 -6.80
N ALA A 177 2.31 12.86 -7.68
CA ALA A 177 3.50 12.78 -8.51
C ALA A 177 4.78 12.72 -7.67
N ARG A 178 4.92 13.61 -6.68
CA ARG A 178 6.04 13.58 -5.71
C ARG A 178 6.15 12.23 -5.01
N ARG A 179 5.00 11.65 -4.65
CA ARG A 179 4.91 10.35 -4.01
C ARG A 179 5.35 9.26 -4.99
N ALA A 180 4.66 9.09 -6.11
CA ALA A 180 4.94 8.07 -7.12
C ALA A 180 6.40 8.06 -7.59
N LEU A 181 7.02 9.24 -7.69
CA LEU A 181 8.39 9.40 -8.17
C LEU A 181 9.45 9.35 -7.06
N GLY A 182 9.05 9.54 -5.80
CA GLY A 182 9.94 9.55 -4.64
C GLY A 182 10.77 10.84 -4.47
N HIS A 183 10.57 11.85 -5.32
CA HIS A 183 11.19 13.17 -5.24
C HIS A 183 10.23 14.25 -5.73
N SER A 184 10.49 15.52 -5.41
CA SER A 184 9.69 16.63 -5.93
C SER A 184 9.84 16.77 -7.44
N VAL A 185 8.77 17.18 -8.10
CA VAL A 185 8.73 17.52 -9.52
C VAL A 185 8.12 18.90 -9.66
N SER A 186 8.61 19.67 -10.62
CA SER A 186 8.02 20.95 -11.00
C SER A 186 6.62 20.76 -11.59
N GLU A 187 5.77 21.77 -11.44
CA GLU A 187 4.35 21.66 -11.82
C GLU A 187 4.17 21.37 -13.31
N GLY A 188 4.88 22.08 -14.19
CA GLY A 188 4.76 21.93 -15.65
C GLY A 188 4.95 20.48 -16.12
N PRO A 189 6.09 19.84 -15.85
CA PRO A 189 6.33 18.45 -16.23
C PRO A 189 5.34 17.45 -15.62
N ALA A 190 4.95 17.64 -14.35
CA ALA A 190 3.96 16.77 -13.71
C ALA A 190 2.57 16.89 -14.38
N MET A 191 2.16 18.11 -14.75
CA MET A 191 0.88 18.35 -15.43
C MET A 191 0.89 17.89 -16.90
N LEU A 192 2.04 17.94 -17.58
CA LEU A 192 2.20 17.35 -18.92
C LEU A 192 2.07 15.83 -18.87
N ALA A 193 2.76 15.18 -17.93
CA ALA A 193 2.64 13.74 -17.70
C ALA A 193 1.21 13.32 -17.41
N PHE A 194 0.53 14.12 -16.61
CA PHE A 194 -0.86 13.91 -16.26
C PHE A 194 -1.79 14.01 -17.47
N ARG A 195 -1.59 15.02 -18.33
CA ARG A 195 -2.32 15.13 -19.61
C ARG A 195 -2.10 13.89 -20.47
N ASP A 196 -0.85 13.47 -20.67
CA ASP A 196 -0.53 12.33 -21.52
C ASP A 196 -1.18 11.02 -21.01
N ALA A 197 -1.21 10.83 -19.68
CA ALA A 197 -1.93 9.72 -19.07
C ALA A 197 -3.45 9.80 -19.32
N THR A 198 -4.05 10.99 -19.24
CA THR A 198 -5.49 11.17 -19.49
C THR A 198 -5.87 10.86 -20.94
N GLU A 199 -5.00 11.24 -21.89
CA GLU A 199 -5.16 10.93 -23.32
C GLU A 199 -5.06 9.42 -23.55
N ALA A 200 -4.07 8.76 -22.93
CA ALA A 200 -3.89 7.31 -23.01
C ALA A 200 -5.07 6.52 -22.39
N MET A 201 -5.66 7.04 -21.33
CA MET A 201 -6.81 6.44 -20.64
C MET A 201 -8.16 6.74 -21.30
N GLY A 202 -8.22 7.72 -22.21
CA GLY A 202 -9.47 8.19 -22.79
C GLY A 202 -10.43 8.84 -21.78
N VAL A 203 -9.90 9.38 -20.66
CA VAL A 203 -10.69 10.03 -19.60
C VAL A 203 -10.43 11.53 -19.58
N PRO A 204 -11.43 12.38 -19.28
CA PRO A 204 -11.19 13.81 -19.13
C PRO A 204 -10.21 14.09 -17.98
N GLN A 205 -9.28 15.03 -18.18
CA GLN A 205 -8.27 15.41 -17.19
C GLN A 205 -8.84 15.70 -15.80
N ARG A 206 -9.98 16.41 -15.74
CA ARG A 206 -10.69 16.70 -14.48
C ARG A 206 -11.14 15.45 -13.72
N VAL A 207 -11.52 14.39 -14.43
CA VAL A 207 -12.04 13.16 -13.82
C VAL A 207 -10.89 12.41 -13.16
N LEU A 208 -9.76 12.28 -13.87
CA LEU A 208 -8.56 11.69 -13.28
C LEU A 208 -8.03 12.54 -12.11
N ALA A 209 -8.12 13.86 -12.18
CA ALA A 209 -7.58 14.74 -11.13
C ALA A 209 -8.37 14.56 -9.84
N ARG A 210 -9.70 14.46 -9.94
CA ARG A 210 -10.58 14.13 -8.82
C ARG A 210 -10.33 12.73 -8.27
N GLN A 211 -10.12 11.74 -9.14
CA GLN A 211 -9.78 10.38 -8.71
C GLN A 211 -8.47 10.37 -7.91
N VAL A 212 -7.43 11.07 -8.38
CA VAL A 212 -6.19 11.25 -7.63
C VAL A 212 -6.46 11.95 -6.30
N ALA A 213 -7.16 13.08 -6.31
CA ALA A 213 -7.45 13.84 -5.09
C ALA A 213 -8.22 13.02 -4.06
N HIS A 214 -9.19 12.21 -4.50
CA HIS A 214 -9.94 11.30 -3.66
C HIS A 214 -9.02 10.31 -2.93
N TRP A 215 -8.19 9.57 -3.67
CA TRP A 215 -7.28 8.59 -3.07
C TRP A 215 -6.20 9.24 -2.21
N GLU A 216 -5.70 10.40 -2.62
CA GLU A 216 -4.74 11.18 -1.83
C GLU A 216 -5.33 11.71 -0.52
N ARG A 217 -6.62 12.07 -0.49
CA ARG A 217 -7.33 12.49 0.72
C ARG A 217 -7.64 11.31 1.64
N ALA A 218 -8.15 10.20 1.09
CA ALA A 218 -8.39 8.98 1.85
C ALA A 218 -7.11 8.50 2.55
N ALA A 219 -5.98 8.59 1.85
CA ALA A 219 -4.66 8.28 2.39
C ALA A 219 -4.17 9.17 3.52
N MET A 220 -4.70 10.39 3.70
CA MET A 220 -4.23 11.31 4.73
C MET A 220 -4.48 10.78 6.14
N GLY A 221 -5.48 9.91 6.31
CA GLY A 221 -5.76 9.22 7.57
C GLY A 221 -4.81 8.07 7.88
N ILE A 222 -4.08 7.57 6.87
CA ILE A 222 -3.08 6.51 7.06
C ILE A 222 -1.82 7.15 7.65
N ASP A 223 -1.42 6.74 8.85
CA ASP A 223 -0.21 7.26 9.51
C ASP A 223 1.08 6.64 8.97
N ASP A 224 1.17 6.46 7.66
CA ASP A 224 2.34 5.82 7.07
C ASP A 224 3.58 6.73 7.07
N ALA A 225 4.71 6.18 7.48
CA ALA A 225 6.04 6.76 7.41
C ALA A 225 6.92 5.98 6.41
N PRO A 226 6.96 6.40 5.12
CA PRO A 226 7.73 5.72 4.08
C PRO A 226 9.23 5.56 4.40
N GLY A 227 9.79 6.47 5.21
CA GLY A 227 11.17 6.36 5.67
C GLY A 227 11.39 5.17 6.60
N LEU A 228 10.47 4.94 7.55
CA LEU A 228 10.53 3.81 8.47
C LEU A 228 10.24 2.49 7.75
N ARG A 229 9.36 2.48 6.73
CA ARG A 229 9.19 1.30 5.86
C ARG A 229 10.45 0.94 5.08
N VAL A 230 11.18 1.92 4.55
CA VAL A 230 12.45 1.62 3.87
C VAL A 230 13.43 0.98 4.87
N LEU A 231 13.50 1.49 6.10
CA LEU A 231 14.31 0.88 7.16
C LEU A 231 13.84 -0.55 7.47
N TRP A 232 12.54 -0.77 7.58
CA TRP A 232 11.96 -2.10 7.77
C TRP A 232 12.44 -3.07 6.69
N TRP A 233 12.35 -2.69 5.42
CA TRP A 233 12.83 -3.50 4.30
C TRP A 233 14.34 -3.77 4.30
N GLN A 234 15.14 -2.78 4.72
CA GLN A 234 16.58 -2.97 4.91
C GLN A 234 16.85 -4.04 5.97
N CYS A 235 16.16 -3.96 7.11
CA CYS A 235 16.28 -4.96 8.16
C CYS A 235 15.76 -6.34 7.74
N VAL A 236 14.69 -6.43 6.94
CA VAL A 236 14.21 -7.69 6.36
C VAL A 236 15.29 -8.32 5.47
N ALA A 237 15.89 -7.53 4.57
CA ALA A 237 16.93 -8.02 3.66
C ALA A 237 18.19 -8.49 4.41
N GLU A 238 18.66 -7.71 5.38
CA GLU A 238 19.79 -8.08 6.25
C GLU A 238 19.51 -9.37 7.02
N ALA A 239 18.30 -9.50 7.59
CA ALA A 239 17.91 -10.69 8.34
C ALA A 239 17.78 -11.94 7.46
N LEU A 240 17.17 -11.81 6.27
CA LEU A 240 17.12 -12.89 5.29
C LEU A 240 18.52 -13.32 4.86
N GLN A 241 19.45 -12.38 4.65
CA GLN A 241 20.84 -12.71 4.33
C GLN A 241 21.49 -13.55 5.44
N VAL A 242 21.28 -13.18 6.70
CA VAL A 242 21.82 -13.92 7.86
C VAL A 242 21.20 -15.31 7.96
N HIS A 243 19.87 -15.43 7.89
CA HIS A 243 19.18 -16.72 7.98
C HIS A 243 19.60 -17.67 6.85
N VAL A 244 19.65 -17.18 5.61
CA VAL A 244 20.07 -18.01 4.48
C VAL A 244 21.54 -18.42 4.62
N ALA A 245 22.44 -17.52 4.99
CA ALA A 245 23.86 -17.87 5.17
C ALA A 245 24.08 -18.91 6.28
N GLN A 246 23.31 -18.85 7.38
CA GLN A 246 23.35 -19.86 8.44
C GLN A 246 22.95 -21.24 7.93
N GLU A 247 21.85 -21.33 7.18
CA GLU A 247 21.31 -22.60 6.70
C GLU A 247 22.09 -23.18 5.52
N THR A 248 22.69 -22.34 4.67
CA THR A 248 23.59 -22.83 3.61
C THR A 248 24.96 -23.22 4.13
N SER A 249 25.37 -22.77 5.32
CA SER A 249 26.63 -23.18 5.94
C SER A 249 26.57 -24.58 6.58
N THR A 250 25.37 -25.06 6.92
CA THR A 250 25.12 -26.38 7.54
C THR A 250 24.87 -27.47 6.50
N VAL A 251 24.34 -27.11 5.33
CA VAL A 251 24.16 -28.00 4.18
C VAL A 251 25.40 -27.87 3.30
N ALA A 252 26.07 -28.98 2.95
CA ALA A 252 27.26 -28.99 2.08
C ALA A 252 26.93 -28.65 0.60
N SER A 253 26.21 -27.55 0.39
CA SER A 253 25.72 -27.03 -0.88
C SER A 253 26.57 -25.82 -1.29
N CYS A 254 27.08 -25.82 -2.52
CA CYS A 254 27.92 -24.76 -3.09
C CYS A 254 27.15 -23.51 -3.56
N ASP A 255 25.82 -23.49 -3.44
CA ASP A 255 25.01 -22.38 -3.93
C ASP A 255 25.06 -21.20 -2.95
N GLU A 256 25.91 -20.20 -3.22
CA GLU A 256 25.92 -18.94 -2.47
C GLU A 256 24.70 -18.10 -2.87
N TRP A 257 23.75 -17.90 -1.96
CA TRP A 257 22.55 -17.11 -2.23
C TRP A 257 22.83 -15.61 -2.06
N ARG A 258 22.47 -14.81 -3.06
CA ARG A 258 22.54 -13.36 -3.02
C ARG A 258 21.18 -12.78 -2.67
N VAL A 259 21.19 -11.82 -1.75
CA VAL A 259 20.03 -10.98 -1.43
C VAL A 259 20.12 -9.67 -2.19
N GLU A 260 19.10 -9.36 -2.98
CA GLU A 260 18.95 -8.09 -3.68
C GLU A 260 17.71 -7.36 -3.16
N LEU A 261 17.93 -6.15 -2.62
CA LEU A 261 16.87 -5.28 -2.16
C LEU A 261 16.53 -4.24 -3.24
N SER A 262 15.24 -4.07 -3.50
CA SER A 262 14.76 -3.05 -4.43
C SER A 262 15.17 -1.63 -4.00
N PRO A 263 15.33 -0.68 -4.95
CA PRO A 263 15.70 0.69 -4.62
C PRO A 263 14.71 1.36 -3.64
N ALA A 264 15.23 2.22 -2.75
CA ALA A 264 14.42 2.90 -1.74
C ALA A 264 13.21 3.67 -2.32
N ALA A 265 13.34 4.23 -3.52
CA ALA A 265 12.22 4.90 -4.20
C ALA A 265 11.05 3.93 -4.49
N ALA A 266 11.35 2.70 -4.90
CA ALA A 266 10.36 1.67 -5.18
C ALA A 266 9.73 1.13 -3.89
N LEU A 267 10.53 0.85 -2.85
CA LEU A 267 10.04 0.38 -1.55
C LEU A 267 9.07 1.36 -0.86
N ARG A 268 9.19 2.66 -1.16
CA ARG A 268 8.26 3.64 -0.61
C ARG A 268 6.87 3.51 -1.22
N TYR A 269 6.74 3.29 -2.52
CA TYR A 269 5.46 3.55 -3.22
C TYR A 269 5.08 2.58 -4.34
N GLY A 270 6.02 1.79 -4.84
CA GLY A 270 5.81 0.86 -5.95
C GLY A 270 5.78 -0.60 -5.51
N ASP A 271 5.57 -1.47 -6.49
CA ASP A 271 5.80 -2.90 -6.34
C ASP A 271 7.29 -3.14 -6.18
N ALA A 272 7.68 -3.62 -5.01
CA ALA A 272 9.08 -3.70 -4.62
C ALA A 272 9.24 -4.76 -3.54
N GLY A 273 10.48 -5.05 -3.17
CA GLY A 273 10.76 -5.97 -2.08
C GLY A 273 12.17 -6.50 -2.16
N VAL A 274 12.35 -7.72 -1.68
CA VAL A 274 13.63 -8.40 -1.62
C VAL A 274 13.58 -9.70 -2.41
N VAL A 275 14.63 -9.94 -3.19
CA VAL A 275 14.80 -11.12 -4.04
C VAL A 275 16.04 -11.86 -3.58
N LEU A 276 15.93 -13.18 -3.46
CA LEU A 276 17.00 -14.09 -3.10
C LEU A 276 17.17 -15.10 -4.24
N GLU A 277 18.37 -15.13 -4.82
CA GLU A 277 18.72 -16.01 -5.95
C GLU A 277 20.13 -16.60 -5.76
N PRO A 278 20.39 -17.84 -6.20
CA PRO A 278 21.71 -18.47 -6.11
C PRO A 278 22.69 -17.83 -7.12
N GLN A 279 23.92 -17.50 -6.69
CA GLN A 279 24.95 -16.86 -7.52
C GLN A 279 25.60 -17.80 -8.53
N ALA A 280 25.79 -19.06 -8.14
CA ALA A 280 26.28 -20.13 -8.99
C ALA A 280 25.38 -21.32 -8.76
N ARG A 281 25.00 -22.00 -9.85
CA ARG A 281 24.10 -23.14 -9.80
C ARG A 281 24.74 -24.29 -10.55
N GLU A 282 25.01 -25.39 -9.86
CA GLU A 282 25.33 -26.64 -10.53
C GLU A 282 24.04 -27.22 -11.12
N LEU A 283 23.97 -27.33 -12.44
CA LEU A 283 22.83 -27.91 -13.15
C LEU A 283 22.73 -29.40 -12.84
N GLN A 284 21.96 -29.76 -11.81
CA GLN A 284 21.56 -31.15 -11.60
C GLN A 284 20.40 -31.50 -12.52
N ALA A 285 20.67 -32.24 -13.59
CA ALA A 285 19.78 -32.44 -14.72
C ALA A 285 18.43 -33.15 -14.42
N ASN A 286 18.16 -33.62 -13.19
CA ASN A 286 17.03 -34.50 -12.91
C ASN A 286 16.31 -34.30 -11.56
N ALA A 287 16.70 -33.31 -10.74
CA ALA A 287 16.06 -33.09 -9.43
C ALA A 287 15.34 -31.74 -9.41
N PRO A 288 14.09 -31.66 -8.90
CA PRO A 288 13.46 -30.38 -8.68
C PRO A 288 14.25 -29.59 -7.63
N VAL A 289 14.36 -28.28 -7.82
CA VAL A 289 15.13 -27.39 -6.93
C VAL A 289 14.49 -26.00 -6.86
N VAL A 290 14.66 -25.34 -5.72
CA VAL A 290 14.23 -23.95 -5.52
C VAL A 290 15.25 -23.02 -6.18
N THR A 291 14.78 -22.05 -6.95
CA THR A 291 15.63 -21.16 -7.75
C THR A 291 15.52 -19.70 -7.35
N ALA A 292 14.46 -19.30 -6.65
CA ALA A 292 14.34 -17.96 -6.11
C ALA A 292 13.37 -17.90 -4.92
N LEU A 293 13.62 -16.97 -4.01
CA LEU A 293 12.63 -16.48 -3.05
C LEU A 293 12.42 -14.98 -3.27
N ARG A 294 11.17 -14.53 -3.29
CA ARG A 294 10.81 -13.13 -3.46
C ARG A 294 9.76 -12.74 -2.42
N LEU A 295 10.13 -11.85 -1.51
CA LEU A 295 9.17 -11.23 -0.60
C LEU A 295 8.88 -9.82 -1.13
N ARG A 296 7.61 -9.53 -1.43
CA ARG A 296 7.20 -8.33 -2.16
C ARG A 296 6.08 -7.59 -1.43
N GLN A 297 6.03 -6.27 -1.63
CA GLN A 297 4.87 -5.44 -1.35
C GLN A 297 4.17 -5.02 -2.63
N ARG A 298 2.88 -4.71 -2.51
CA ARG A 298 2.13 -4.06 -3.59
C ARG A 298 2.51 -2.59 -3.62
N SER A 299 2.21 -1.94 -4.72
CA SER A 299 2.24 -0.50 -4.80
C SER A 299 1.34 0.11 -3.72
N TRP A 300 1.68 1.35 -3.36
CA TRP A 300 0.93 2.10 -2.38
C TRP A 300 -0.54 2.25 -2.79
N ALA A 301 -0.80 2.43 -4.09
CA ALA A 301 -2.15 2.51 -4.66
C ALA A 301 -2.99 1.25 -4.44
N GLN A 302 -2.34 0.10 -4.24
CA GLN A 302 -2.95 -1.20 -4.01
C GLN A 302 -2.89 -1.64 -2.54
N GLY A 303 -2.54 -0.72 -1.62
CA GLY A 303 -2.62 -0.95 -0.19
C GLY A 303 -1.35 -1.48 0.49
N LEU A 304 -0.20 -1.55 -0.22
CA LEU A 304 1.06 -2.09 0.31
C LEU A 304 0.94 -3.51 0.90
N GLY A 305 0.03 -4.35 0.39
CA GLY A 305 -0.11 -5.73 0.85
C GLY A 305 1.15 -6.55 0.61
N LEU A 306 1.53 -7.40 1.56
CA LEU A 306 2.68 -8.29 1.47
C LEU A 306 2.34 -9.62 0.81
N TRP A 307 3.26 -10.16 0.03
CA TRP A 307 3.19 -11.54 -0.41
C TRP A 307 4.58 -12.15 -0.62
N LEU A 308 4.64 -13.48 -0.47
CA LEU A 308 5.82 -14.29 -0.67
C LEU A 308 5.65 -15.15 -1.92
N GLU A 309 6.70 -15.22 -2.73
CA GLU A 309 6.79 -16.09 -3.90
C GLU A 309 8.07 -16.93 -3.80
N ILE A 310 7.93 -18.24 -3.96
CA ILE A 310 9.05 -19.15 -4.09
C ILE A 310 8.96 -19.80 -5.46
N GLN A 311 10.00 -19.61 -6.26
CA GLN A 311 10.11 -20.21 -7.59
C GLN A 311 11.04 -21.42 -7.52
N GLY A 312 10.72 -22.44 -8.29
CA GLY A 312 11.67 -23.50 -8.57
C GLY A 312 11.49 -24.12 -9.94
N GLU A 313 12.39 -25.04 -10.24
CA GLU A 313 12.43 -25.79 -11.49
C GLU A 313 12.30 -27.28 -11.21
N GLY A 314 11.89 -28.03 -12.23
CA GLY A 314 11.68 -29.47 -12.17
C GLY A 314 10.22 -29.84 -11.87
N ARG A 315 9.90 -31.13 -12.02
CA ARG A 315 8.51 -31.60 -11.94
C ARG A 315 8.13 -32.01 -10.52
N LEU A 316 7.14 -31.35 -9.96
CA LEU A 316 6.45 -31.74 -8.73
C LEU A 316 5.18 -32.53 -9.09
N SER A 317 5.18 -33.84 -8.79
CA SER A 317 4.00 -34.69 -8.96
C SER A 317 2.84 -34.21 -8.08
N ALA A 318 1.60 -34.61 -8.39
CA ALA A 318 0.44 -34.30 -7.55
C ALA A 318 0.61 -34.83 -6.12
N ALA A 319 1.28 -35.98 -5.95
CA ALA A 319 1.62 -36.52 -4.64
C ALA A 319 2.58 -35.60 -3.88
N HIS A 320 3.62 -35.08 -4.54
CA HIS A 320 4.55 -34.12 -3.94
C HIS A 320 3.83 -32.83 -3.53
N GLN A 321 2.92 -32.32 -4.36
CA GLN A 321 2.12 -31.13 -4.04
C GLN A 321 1.23 -31.34 -2.81
N ALA A 322 0.59 -32.51 -2.70
CA ALA A 322 -0.22 -32.86 -1.54
C ALA A 322 0.63 -32.96 -0.26
N THR A 323 1.81 -33.59 -0.33
CA THR A 323 2.72 -33.66 0.84
C THR A 323 3.25 -32.28 1.22
N ILE A 324 3.53 -31.40 0.25
CA ILE A 324 3.91 -30.01 0.54
C ILE A 324 2.79 -29.32 1.33
N ALA A 325 1.54 -29.39 0.85
CA ALA A 325 0.40 -28.77 1.53
C ALA A 325 0.24 -29.29 2.98
N GLU A 326 0.26 -30.60 3.18
CA GLU A 326 0.14 -31.23 4.51
C GLU A 326 1.23 -30.78 5.47
N ARG A 327 2.46 -30.60 4.98
CA ARG A 327 3.60 -30.17 5.81
C ARG A 327 3.53 -28.70 6.19
N PHE A 328 3.05 -27.84 5.30
CA PHE A 328 2.79 -26.44 5.63
C PHE A 328 1.68 -26.34 6.69
N GLU A 329 0.60 -27.09 6.53
CA GLU A 329 -0.48 -27.15 7.53
C GLU A 329 0.01 -27.68 8.88
N ALA A 330 0.83 -28.74 8.89
CA ALA A 330 1.43 -29.29 10.10
C ALA A 330 2.40 -28.32 10.80
N ALA A 331 3.04 -27.42 10.05
CA ALA A 331 3.87 -26.33 10.57
C ALA A 331 3.04 -25.11 11.03
N GLY A 332 1.71 -25.15 10.89
CA GLY A 332 0.82 -24.05 11.24
C GLY A 332 0.76 -22.92 10.20
N HIS A 333 1.24 -23.16 8.98
CA HIS A 333 1.21 -22.21 7.88
C HIS A 333 0.10 -22.55 6.87
N GLN A 334 -0.34 -21.56 6.11
CA GLN A 334 -1.24 -21.81 4.98
C GLN A 334 -0.49 -22.53 3.85
N ALA A 335 -1.16 -23.49 3.21
CA ALA A 335 -0.61 -24.17 2.06
C ALA A 335 -0.37 -23.19 0.89
N PRO A 336 0.73 -23.35 0.12
CA PRO A 336 1.00 -22.51 -1.05
C PRO A 336 -0.04 -22.68 -2.15
N GLN A 337 -0.33 -21.60 -2.87
CA GLN A 337 -0.91 -21.70 -4.19
C GLN A 337 0.19 -22.05 -5.20
N LEU A 338 0.23 -23.32 -5.64
CA LEU A 338 1.27 -23.81 -6.54
C LEU A 338 0.77 -23.84 -8.00
N ARG A 339 1.52 -23.22 -8.91
CA ARG A 339 1.22 -23.16 -10.34
C ARG A 339 2.46 -23.42 -11.20
N TYR A 340 2.27 -24.02 -12.38
CA TYR A 340 3.32 -24.12 -13.40
C TYR A 340 3.27 -22.91 -14.33
N VAL A 341 4.43 -22.27 -14.56
CA VAL A 341 4.56 -21.02 -15.31
C VAL A 341 5.09 -21.26 -16.73
N SER A 342 5.88 -22.30 -16.95
CA SER A 342 6.33 -22.76 -18.27
C SER A 342 6.28 -24.28 -18.34
N ALA A 343 5.86 -24.82 -19.48
CA ALA A 343 5.75 -26.26 -19.74
C ALA A 343 6.58 -26.69 -20.96
N ASP A 344 7.62 -25.93 -21.30
CA ASP A 344 8.42 -26.22 -22.49
C ASP A 344 9.47 -27.28 -22.17
N SER A 345 9.16 -28.49 -22.64
CA SER A 345 9.91 -29.74 -22.52
C SER A 345 9.93 -30.40 -21.13
N ALA A 346 9.95 -31.74 -21.14
CA ALA A 346 9.76 -32.61 -19.97
C ALA A 346 10.81 -32.43 -18.83
N HIS A 347 11.79 -31.54 -18.99
CA HIS A 347 12.97 -31.39 -18.11
C HIS A 347 13.20 -29.96 -17.60
N GLN A 348 12.35 -28.97 -17.97
CA GLN A 348 12.52 -27.54 -17.59
C GLN A 348 11.21 -26.88 -17.08
N ALA A 349 10.31 -27.65 -16.48
CA ALA A 349 9.08 -27.09 -15.92
C ALA A 349 9.41 -26.12 -14.77
N THR A 350 9.01 -24.85 -14.90
CA THR A 350 9.12 -23.86 -13.83
C THR A 350 7.82 -23.82 -13.04
N TRP A 351 7.90 -23.92 -11.72
CA TRP A 351 6.76 -23.81 -10.81
C TRP A 351 6.94 -22.59 -9.89
N LEU A 352 5.81 -22.06 -9.44
CA LEU A 352 5.71 -20.94 -8.52
C LEU A 352 4.77 -21.31 -7.39
N ALA A 353 5.23 -21.15 -6.15
CA ALA A 353 4.45 -21.25 -4.93
C ALA A 353 4.25 -19.84 -4.36
N THR A 354 3.00 -19.44 -4.14
CA THR A 354 2.68 -18.07 -3.68
C THR A 354 1.84 -18.07 -2.41
N TRP A 355 2.14 -17.12 -1.51
CA TRP A 355 1.40 -16.84 -0.29
C TRP A 355 1.06 -15.36 -0.22
N HIS A 356 -0.22 -15.03 -0.10
CA HIS A 356 -0.65 -13.68 0.22
C HIS A 356 -0.79 -13.56 1.73
N TRP A 357 -0.12 -12.57 2.33
CA TRP A 357 -0.26 -12.29 3.75
C TRP A 357 -1.30 -11.19 3.92
N GLU A 358 -2.12 -11.30 4.96
CA GLU A 358 -3.09 -10.25 5.32
C GLU A 358 -2.40 -8.97 5.82
N GLU A 359 -1.09 -9.04 6.08
CA GLU A 359 -0.24 -7.95 6.53
C GLU A 359 -0.01 -6.91 5.41
N THR A 360 -0.16 -5.64 5.77
CA THR A 360 0.20 -4.48 4.94
C THR A 360 1.45 -3.80 5.49
N VAL A 361 2.32 -3.26 4.64
CA VAL A 361 3.55 -2.56 5.08
C VAL A 361 3.31 -1.10 5.48
N TRP A 362 2.25 -0.84 6.25
CA TRP A 362 2.02 0.47 6.84
C TRP A 362 2.84 0.60 8.12
N VAL A 363 3.79 1.53 8.14
CA VAL A 363 4.61 1.77 9.34
C VAL A 363 4.19 3.10 9.96
N PRO A 364 3.55 3.10 11.16
CA PRO A 364 3.18 4.32 11.85
C PRO A 364 4.36 5.26 12.07
N GLY A 365 4.13 6.58 11.97
CA GLY A 365 5.19 7.57 12.16
C GLY A 365 5.69 7.67 13.60
N ASP A 366 4.86 7.26 14.55
CA ASP A 366 5.17 7.18 15.98
C ASP A 366 5.71 5.81 16.42
N MET A 367 5.77 4.83 15.51
CA MET A 367 6.31 3.50 15.83
C MET A 367 7.79 3.60 16.21
N PRO A 368 8.20 3.11 17.40
CA PRO A 368 9.60 3.11 17.80
C PRO A 368 10.45 2.32 16.80
N VAL A 369 11.63 2.85 16.47
CA VAL A 369 12.57 2.20 15.52
C VAL A 369 12.92 0.76 15.95
N ALA A 370 12.99 0.48 17.25
CA ALA A 370 13.23 -0.86 17.77
C ALA A 370 12.10 -1.85 17.40
N ASP A 371 10.84 -1.38 17.42
CA ASP A 371 9.69 -2.21 17.08
C ASP A 371 9.59 -2.42 15.57
N VAL A 372 9.93 -1.40 14.77
CA VAL A 372 10.09 -1.54 13.30
C VAL A 372 11.11 -2.64 12.98
N LYS A 373 12.27 -2.63 13.66
CA LYS A 373 13.30 -3.66 13.48
C LYS A 373 12.83 -5.04 13.93
N ARG A 374 12.14 -5.15 15.07
CA ARG A 374 11.61 -6.42 15.58
C ARG A 374 10.62 -7.02 14.57
N TRP A 375 9.69 -6.22 14.08
CA TRP A 375 8.73 -6.66 13.08
C TRP A 375 9.40 -7.11 11.78
N ALA A 376 10.44 -6.40 11.33
CA ALA A 376 11.24 -6.81 10.17
C ALA A 376 11.90 -8.18 10.37
N LEU A 377 12.48 -8.43 11.54
CA LEU A 377 13.09 -9.71 11.89
C LEU A 377 12.08 -10.85 11.91
N GLU A 378 10.91 -10.65 12.53
CA GLU A 378 9.83 -11.64 12.56
C GLU A 378 9.33 -11.99 11.16
N THR A 379 9.21 -10.97 10.30
CA THR A 379 8.77 -11.15 8.90
C THR A 379 9.82 -11.91 8.08
N ALA A 380 11.10 -11.57 8.24
CA ALA A 380 12.20 -12.25 7.59
C ALA A 380 12.30 -13.71 8.04
N LEU A 381 12.13 -13.99 9.34
CA LEU A 381 12.11 -15.33 9.88
C LEU A 381 10.97 -16.16 9.25
N LYS A 382 9.74 -15.62 9.23
CA LYS A 382 8.59 -16.28 8.59
C LYS A 382 8.85 -16.60 7.12
N ALA A 383 9.43 -15.67 6.35
CA ALA A 383 9.82 -15.92 4.96
C ALA A 383 10.90 -17.00 4.83
N ALA A 384 11.91 -17.00 5.71
CA ALA A 384 12.98 -18.00 5.73
C ALA A 384 12.45 -19.40 6.10
N GLU A 385 11.51 -19.51 7.04
CA GLU A 385 10.86 -20.78 7.39
C GLU A 385 10.11 -21.38 6.20
N HIS A 386 9.33 -20.57 5.47
CA HIS A 386 8.63 -21.01 4.25
C HIS A 386 9.62 -21.48 3.19
N TRP A 387 10.74 -20.77 3.04
CA TRP A 387 11.82 -21.15 2.13
C TRP A 387 12.46 -22.48 2.49
N LEU A 388 12.86 -22.67 3.75
CA LEU A 388 13.49 -23.89 4.23
C LEU A 388 12.56 -25.10 4.09
N LEU A 389 11.29 -24.93 4.44
CA LEU A 389 10.25 -25.95 4.26
C LEU A 389 10.15 -26.34 2.77
N MET A 390 10.07 -25.36 1.87
CA MET A 390 10.05 -25.63 0.43
C MET A 390 11.32 -26.32 -0.06
N CYS A 391 12.51 -25.84 0.32
CA CYS A 391 13.78 -26.45 -0.05
C CYS A 391 13.86 -27.91 0.40
N GLY A 392 13.50 -28.20 1.65
CA GLY A 392 13.49 -29.57 2.18
C GLY A 392 12.52 -30.49 1.44
N MET A 393 11.30 -30.00 1.17
CA MET A 393 10.27 -30.79 0.46
C MET A 393 10.64 -31.06 -1.00
N VAL A 394 11.21 -30.08 -1.67
CA VAL A 394 11.68 -30.19 -3.05
C VAL A 394 12.87 -31.16 -3.14
N ALA A 395 13.80 -31.11 -2.19
CA ALA A 395 14.90 -32.07 -2.10
C ALA A 395 14.40 -33.52 -1.86
N LEU A 396 13.34 -33.72 -1.08
CA LEU A 396 12.71 -35.03 -0.90
C LEU A 396 12.03 -35.53 -2.17
N ALA A 397 11.38 -34.64 -2.93
CA ALA A 397 10.76 -34.96 -4.22
C ALA A 397 11.77 -35.39 -5.30
N GLY A 398 13.04 -34.97 -5.19
CA GLY A 398 14.13 -35.39 -6.07
C GLY A 398 14.73 -36.76 -5.75
N LYS A 399 14.35 -37.41 -4.65
CA LYS A 399 14.80 -38.77 -4.32
C LYS A 399 13.88 -39.80 -4.99
N PRO A 400 14.41 -40.88 -5.59
CA PRO A 400 13.58 -41.90 -6.23
C PRO A 400 12.67 -42.57 -5.18
N LEU A 401 11.35 -42.55 -5.45
CA LEU A 401 10.35 -43.26 -4.67
C LEU A 401 10.57 -44.78 -4.78
N GLY A 402 11.34 -45.35 -3.86
CA GLY A 402 11.66 -46.78 -3.91
C GLY A 402 12.49 -47.31 -2.75
N THR A 403 11.99 -47.27 -1.52
CA THR A 403 11.94 -48.43 -0.60
C THR A 403 11.19 -48.05 0.69
N PRO A 404 10.25 -48.89 1.18
CA PRO A 404 9.65 -48.68 2.49
C PRO A 404 10.75 -48.78 3.56
N ALA A 405 10.67 -47.93 4.59
CA ALA A 405 11.52 -48.00 5.75
C ALA A 405 11.41 -49.39 6.40
N ILE A 406 12.41 -50.24 6.18
CA ILE A 406 12.64 -51.44 6.97
C ILE A 406 13.39 -50.99 8.23
N GLY A 407 12.74 -51.15 9.38
CA GLY A 407 13.42 -51.25 10.67
C GLY A 407 13.70 -49.92 11.37
N SER A 408 12.70 -49.43 12.11
CA SER A 408 12.97 -48.79 13.40
C SER A 408 13.65 -49.84 14.30
N SER A 409 14.99 -49.88 14.29
CA SER A 409 15.74 -50.34 15.45
C SER A 409 15.98 -49.12 16.35
N LEU A 410 15.04 -48.92 17.26
CA LEU A 410 15.31 -48.28 18.54
C LEU A 410 16.45 -49.04 19.22
N VAL A 411 17.70 -48.64 18.96
CA VAL A 411 18.80 -48.90 19.89
C VAL A 411 18.65 -47.86 20.99
N GLY A 412 17.95 -48.28 22.04
CA GLY A 412 17.89 -47.56 23.30
C GLY A 412 19.32 -47.29 23.80
N ILE A 413 19.58 -46.02 24.07
CA ILE A 413 20.67 -45.58 24.92
C ILE A 413 20.35 -46.13 26.32
N ASP A 414 20.87 -47.31 26.64
CA ASP A 414 20.80 -47.87 27.99
C ASP A 414 22.01 -47.33 28.76
N ALA A 415 21.76 -46.26 29.53
CA ALA A 415 22.72 -45.62 30.40
C ALA A 415 23.03 -46.53 31.60
N LYS A 416 24.00 -47.43 31.44
CA LYS A 416 24.61 -48.13 32.59
C LYS A 416 25.74 -47.27 33.19
N ARG A 417 25.39 -46.56 34.27
CA ARG A 417 26.34 -46.03 35.26
C ARG A 417 27.19 -47.19 35.81
N GLU A 418 28.48 -47.23 35.50
CA GLU A 418 29.46 -47.94 36.31
C GLU A 418 29.93 -47.01 37.43
N ALA A 419 29.55 -47.36 38.66
CA ALA A 419 30.15 -46.84 39.87
C ALA A 419 31.39 -47.68 40.19
N THR A 420 32.57 -47.12 39.96
CA THR A 420 33.82 -47.62 40.52
C THR A 420 33.85 -47.30 42.02
N ASN A 421 33.55 -48.31 42.83
CA ASN A 421 33.88 -48.29 44.26
C ASN A 421 35.15 -49.11 44.48
N GLU A 422 36.22 -48.39 44.79
CA GLU A 422 37.43 -48.92 45.39
C GLU A 422 37.08 -49.69 46.69
N LYS A 423 37.59 -50.91 46.81
CA LYS A 423 37.91 -51.49 48.12
C LYS A 423 39.30 -52.12 48.07
N LYS A 424 40.22 -51.43 48.76
CA LYS A 424 41.41 -51.89 49.48
C LYS A 424 41.67 -53.40 49.44
N PHE A 425 42.88 -53.76 49.01
CA PHE A 425 43.90 -54.29 49.91
C PHE A 425 45.22 -53.57 49.66
#